data_AF-A0A7R8VB54-F1
#
_entry.id   AF-A0A7R8VB54-F1
#
_cell.length_a   1.000
_cell.length_b   1.000
_cell.length_c   1.000
_cell.angle_alpha   90.00
_cell.angle_beta   90.00
_cell.angle_gamma   90.00
#
_symmetry.space_group_name_H-M   'P 1'
#
loop_
_entity.id
_entity.type
_entity.pdbx_description
1 polymer ?
#
loop_
_entity_poly.entity_id
_entity_poly.type
_entity_poly.pdbx_seq_one_letter_code
_entity_poly.pdbx_strand_id
1 'polypeptide(L)'
;MADMAWDKTDARGSKKARPVLRDPPWMEGVFVNPDLVYRYKLDERIMADILQADLKALNKTHQPLLVNNQLTQLYEDMEEEGLSKDCLEESLPSSSSSGEDSNNHPFTQPSSGKVKKKRRSLEYSKLVMIFEENAPLPPPSSQ
;
A
#
# COMPACT_ATOMS: atom_id res chain seq x y z
N MET A 1 35.17 -51.25 25.48
CA MET A 1 34.39 -50.96 24.27
C MET A 1 32.93 -51.10 24.64
N ALA A 2 32.19 -50.00 24.71
CA ALA A 2 30.75 -50.02 24.99
C ALA A 2 30.04 -49.44 23.76
N ASP A 3 29.22 -50.28 23.14
CA ASP A 3 28.45 -49.96 21.94
C ASP A 3 27.41 -48.88 22.24
N MET A 4 27.48 -47.75 21.54
CA MET A 4 26.46 -46.71 21.57
C MET A 4 25.30 -47.13 20.68
N ALA A 5 24.30 -47.76 21.29
CA ALA A 5 23.02 -48.03 20.68
C ALA A 5 22.32 -46.69 20.36
N TRP A 6 22.26 -46.36 19.07
CA TRP A 6 21.51 -45.21 18.58
C TRP A 6 20.02 -45.55 18.63
N ASP A 7 19.34 -45.01 19.63
CA ASP A 7 17.89 -45.12 19.76
C ASP A 7 17.24 -44.36 18.59
N LYS A 8 16.67 -45.09 17.63
CA LYS A 8 15.90 -44.53 16.52
C LYS A 8 14.58 -44.04 17.09
N THR A 9 14.56 -42.80 17.56
CA THR A 9 13.31 -42.11 17.85
C THR A 9 12.55 -41.93 16.53
N ASP A 10 11.44 -42.66 16.39
CA ASP A 10 10.45 -42.46 15.33
C ASP A 10 9.93 -41.02 15.38
N ALA A 11 10.59 -40.13 14.65
CA ALA A 11 10.13 -38.78 14.42
C ALA A 11 8.89 -38.84 13.51
N ARG A 12 7.72 -39.11 14.11
CA ARG A 12 6.42 -38.80 13.50
C ARG A 12 6.49 -37.35 13.08
N GLY A 13 6.55 -37.13 11.76
CA GLY A 13 6.74 -35.82 11.17
C GLY A 13 5.74 -34.82 11.75
N SER A 14 6.22 -33.95 12.63
CA SER A 14 5.47 -32.79 13.09
C SER A 14 5.16 -31.95 11.86
N LYS A 15 3.90 -31.96 11.43
CA LYS A 15 3.42 -31.20 10.28
C LYS A 15 3.58 -29.72 10.65
N LYS A 16 4.69 -29.11 10.21
CA LYS A 16 4.94 -27.68 10.40
C LYS A 16 3.75 -26.91 9.85
N ALA A 17 3.07 -26.14 10.71
CA ALA A 17 1.95 -25.30 10.29
C ALA A 17 2.44 -24.31 9.22
N ARG A 18 1.68 -24.16 8.14
CA ARG A 18 2.00 -23.19 7.09
C ARG A 18 1.58 -21.80 7.58
N PRO A 19 2.40 -20.76 7.33
CA PRO A 19 1.98 -19.39 7.62
C PRO A 19 0.72 -19.07 6.80
N VAL A 20 -0.30 -18.56 7.48
CA VAL A 20 -1.53 -18.05 6.87
C VAL A 20 -1.36 -16.55 6.72
N LEU A 21 -1.60 -16.03 5.52
CA LEU A 21 -1.64 -14.59 5.29
C LEU A 21 -2.86 -14.04 6.04
N ARG A 22 -2.63 -13.07 6.92
CA ARG A 22 -3.71 -12.38 7.63
C ARG A 22 -4.45 -11.46 6.67
N ASP A 23 -5.71 -11.20 6.99
CA ASP A 23 -6.45 -10.15 6.34
C ASP A 23 -5.74 -8.80 6.55
N PRO A 24 -5.84 -7.88 5.59
CA PRO A 24 -5.22 -6.58 5.73
C PRO A 24 -5.88 -5.76 6.86
N PRO A 25 -5.18 -4.80 7.47
CA PRO A 25 -5.67 -4.08 8.66
C PRO A 25 -7.02 -3.38 8.47
N TRP A 26 -7.35 -2.92 7.25
CA TRP A 26 -8.63 -2.28 6.96
C TRP A 26 -9.82 -3.24 6.90
N MET A 27 -9.58 -4.55 6.89
CA MET A 27 -10.63 -5.58 7.02
C MET A 27 -10.84 -5.99 8.48
N GLU A 28 -9.99 -5.53 9.39
CA GLU A 28 -10.14 -5.80 10.81
C GLU A 28 -11.38 -5.08 11.34
N GLY A 29 -12.29 -5.83 11.97
CA GLY A 29 -13.56 -5.29 12.47
C GLY A 29 -14.67 -5.12 11.42
N VAL A 30 -14.42 -5.45 10.15
CA VAL A 30 -15.42 -5.41 9.09
C VAL A 30 -16.11 -6.76 8.95
N PHE A 31 -17.43 -6.81 9.15
CA PHE A 31 -18.21 -8.04 8.94
C PHE A 31 -18.68 -8.14 7.49
N VAL A 32 -17.90 -8.85 6.67
CA VAL A 32 -18.18 -9.02 5.24
C VAL A 32 -19.34 -10.00 5.04
N ASN A 33 -20.48 -9.47 4.63
CA ASN A 33 -21.64 -10.26 4.20
C ASN A 33 -21.99 -9.97 2.74
N PRO A 34 -22.71 -10.86 2.05
CA PRO A 34 -23.18 -10.61 0.69
C PRO A 34 -23.98 -9.31 0.57
N ASP A 35 -24.81 -8.96 1.55
CA ASP A 35 -25.54 -7.69 1.56
C ASP A 35 -24.59 -6.48 1.61
N LEU A 36 -23.52 -6.53 2.42
CA LEU A 36 -22.50 -5.48 2.46
C LEU A 36 -21.74 -5.38 1.13
N VAL A 37 -21.42 -6.51 0.50
CA VAL A 37 -20.66 -6.56 -0.75
C VAL A 37 -21.49 -6.07 -1.94
N TYR A 38 -22.78 -6.42 -2.00
CA TYR A 38 -23.59 -6.21 -3.21
C TYR A 38 -24.61 -5.07 -3.09
N ARG A 39 -24.99 -4.65 -1.88
CA ARG A 39 -26.11 -3.73 -1.66
C ARG A 39 -25.79 -2.52 -0.79
N TYR A 40 -24.59 -2.44 -0.24
CA TYR A 40 -24.20 -1.34 0.62
C TYR A 40 -24.31 0.01 -0.10
N LYS A 41 -24.91 0.97 0.59
CA LYS A 41 -25.01 2.38 0.21
C LYS A 41 -24.78 3.21 1.46
N LEU A 42 -24.17 4.38 1.28
CA LEU A 42 -24.05 5.34 2.38
C LEU A 42 -25.44 5.90 2.71
N ASP A 43 -25.72 6.05 4.01
CA ASP A 43 -26.94 6.68 4.47
C ASP A 43 -26.96 8.16 4.11
N GLU A 44 -28.12 8.65 3.69
CA GLU A 44 -28.34 10.07 3.46
C GLU A 44 -28.33 10.83 4.79
N ARG A 45 -27.65 11.98 4.81
CA ARG A 45 -27.51 12.82 6.00
C ARG A 45 -27.77 14.28 5.64
N ILE A 46 -28.25 15.03 6.62
CA ILE A 46 -28.53 16.47 6.46
C ILE A 46 -27.20 17.23 6.47
N MET A 47 -26.97 18.06 5.44
CA MET A 47 -25.73 18.82 5.27
C MET A 47 -25.35 19.63 6.52
N ALA A 48 -26.32 20.32 7.13
CA ALA A 48 -26.08 21.15 8.31
C ALA A 48 -25.54 20.34 9.50
N ASP A 49 -26.05 19.13 9.70
CA ASP A 49 -25.64 18.27 10.82
C ASP A 49 -24.21 17.75 10.62
N ILE A 50 -23.83 17.43 9.37
CA ILE A 50 -22.47 17.02 9.01
C ILE A 50 -21.50 18.16 9.31
N LEU A 51 -21.77 19.35 8.78
CA LEU A 51 -20.90 20.52 8.97
C LEU A 51 -20.76 20.89 10.45
N GLN A 52 -21.83 20.76 11.23
CA GLN A 52 -21.76 20.99 12.68
C GLN A 52 -20.91 19.93 13.39
N ALA A 53 -20.98 18.67 12.96
CA ALA A 53 -20.13 17.60 13.49
C ALA A 53 -18.65 17.84 13.13
N ASP A 54 -18.38 18.25 11.89
CA ASP A 54 -17.03 18.54 11.40
C ASP A 54 -16.41 19.73 12.15
N LEU A 55 -17.18 20.80 12.41
CA LEU A 55 -16.71 21.91 13.25
C LEU A 55 -16.33 21.46 14.67
N LYS A 56 -17.12 20.56 15.26
CA LYS A 56 -16.79 19.99 16.58
C LYS A 56 -15.54 19.11 16.53
N ALA A 57 -15.29 18.42 15.42
CA ALA A 57 -14.08 17.65 15.20
C ALA A 57 -12.86 18.57 15.00
N LEU A 58 -13.00 19.62 14.18
CA LEU A 58 -11.96 20.62 13.90
C LEU A 58 -11.47 21.30 15.18
N ASN A 59 -12.37 21.60 16.12
CA ASN A 59 -11.99 22.16 17.42
C ASN A 59 -11.13 21.21 18.28
N LYS A 60 -11.11 19.91 17.98
CA LYS A 60 -10.32 18.90 18.69
C LYS A 60 -9.06 18.50 17.93
N THR A 61 -9.01 18.74 16.63
CA THR A 61 -7.85 18.43 15.79
C THR A 61 -6.80 19.51 15.93
N HIS A 62 -5.55 19.11 16.16
CA HIS A 62 -4.43 20.03 16.23
C HIS A 62 -3.71 20.08 14.88
N GLN A 63 -3.76 21.24 14.21
CA GLN A 63 -2.95 21.46 13.01
C GLN A 63 -1.46 21.61 13.41
N PRO A 64 -0.52 20.91 12.76
CA PRO A 64 0.89 21.04 13.09
C PRO A 64 1.39 22.47 12.87
N LEU A 65 2.11 23.03 13.85
CA LEU A 65 2.60 24.42 13.83
C LEU A 65 3.50 24.71 12.63
N LEU A 66 4.23 23.70 12.15
CA LEU A 66 5.16 23.83 11.03
C LEU A 66 4.46 24.14 9.70
N VAL A 67 3.16 23.80 9.57
CA VAL A 67 2.41 24.02 8.32
C VAL A 67 2.41 25.49 7.93
N ASN A 68 2.28 26.40 8.91
CA ASN A 68 2.29 27.83 8.61
C ASN A 68 3.64 28.28 8.05
N ASN A 69 4.76 27.79 8.60
CA ASN A 69 6.09 28.13 8.09
C ASN A 69 6.30 27.58 6.68
N GLN A 70 5.83 26.36 6.41
CA GLN A 70 5.92 25.74 5.08
C GLN A 70 5.06 26.49 4.05
N LEU A 71 3.87 26.93 4.44
CA LEU A 71 3.01 27.74 3.58
C LEU A 71 3.64 29.10 3.30
N THR A 72 4.18 29.77 4.31
CA THR A 72 4.90 31.04 4.14
C THR A 72 6.06 30.87 3.16
N GLN A 73 6.91 29.87 3.37
CA GLN A 73 8.02 29.59 2.46
C GLN A 73 7.53 29.30 1.04
N LEU A 74 6.50 28.47 0.87
CA LEU A 74 5.95 28.17 -0.46
C LEU A 74 5.43 29.42 -1.17
N TYR A 75 4.79 30.34 -0.45
CA TYR A 75 4.34 31.60 -1.05
C TYR A 75 5.50 32.52 -1.44
N GLU A 76 6.62 32.49 -0.72
CA GLU A 76 7.84 33.22 -1.06
C GLU A 76 8.50 32.61 -2.30
N ASP A 77 8.69 31.30 -2.33
CA ASP A 77 9.27 30.57 -3.47
C ASP A 77 8.46 30.82 -4.76
N MET A 78 7.12 30.79 -4.67
CA MET A 78 6.24 31.10 -5.81
C MET A 78 6.38 32.55 -6.29
N GLU A 79 6.56 33.50 -5.39
CA GLU A 79 6.78 34.91 -5.74
C GLU A 79 8.12 35.09 -6.47
N GLU A 80 9.17 34.39 -6.02
CA GLU A 80 10.49 34.38 -6.66
C GLU A 80 10.46 33.74 -8.06
N GLU A 81 9.65 32.70 -8.25
CA GLU A 81 9.44 32.03 -9.55
C GLU A 81 8.47 32.78 -10.48
N GLY A 82 7.85 33.87 -10.00
CA GLY A 82 6.89 34.67 -10.76
C GLY A 82 5.53 34.00 -10.96
N LEU A 83 5.19 33.02 -10.10
CA LEU A 83 3.92 32.31 -10.08
C LEU A 83 2.90 33.04 -9.20
N SER A 84 1.62 33.08 -9.61
CA SER A 84 0.58 33.71 -8.80
C SER A 84 0.13 32.79 -7.65
N LYS A 85 -0.15 33.38 -6.49
CA LYS A 85 -0.70 32.67 -5.31
C LYS A 85 -2.02 31.95 -5.63
N ASP A 86 -2.76 32.44 -6.63
CA ASP A 86 -4.01 31.85 -7.12
C ASP A 86 -3.81 30.45 -7.72
N CYS A 87 -2.62 30.14 -8.24
CA CYS A 87 -2.28 28.80 -8.74
C CYS A 87 -2.34 27.72 -7.63
N LEU A 88 -2.08 28.11 -6.38
CA LEU A 88 -2.13 27.22 -5.21
C LEU A 88 -3.58 27.00 -4.74
N GLU A 89 -4.38 28.08 -4.67
CA GLU A 89 -5.75 28.08 -4.16
C GLU A 89 -6.74 27.41 -5.14
N GLU A 90 -6.51 27.50 -6.45
CA GLU A 90 -7.45 27.03 -7.47
C GLU A 90 -7.36 25.50 -7.72
N SER A 91 -6.35 24.78 -7.22
CA SER A 91 -6.09 23.37 -7.56
C SER A 91 -6.89 22.34 -6.77
N LEU A 92 -8.20 22.59 -6.57
CA LEU A 92 -9.16 21.54 -6.21
C LEU A 92 -10.34 21.45 -7.20
N PRO A 93 -10.14 21.26 -8.52
CA PRO A 93 -11.09 20.51 -9.32
C PRO A 93 -10.60 19.06 -9.42
N SER A 94 -11.22 18.16 -8.65
CA SER A 94 -11.25 16.69 -8.85
C SER A 94 -10.40 16.13 -10.01
N SER A 95 -9.10 15.94 -9.82
CA SER A 95 -8.25 15.24 -10.80
C SER A 95 -8.55 13.74 -10.76
N SER A 96 -9.60 13.30 -11.47
CA SER A 96 -9.80 11.90 -11.82
C SER A 96 -8.70 11.48 -12.78
N SER A 97 -7.68 10.78 -12.28
CA SER A 97 -6.72 10.06 -13.12
C SER A 97 -7.44 8.88 -13.78
N SER A 98 -7.99 9.10 -14.97
CA SER A 98 -8.54 8.05 -15.82
C SER A 98 -7.39 7.39 -16.57
N GLY A 99 -6.78 6.37 -15.95
CA GLY A 99 -5.79 5.51 -16.60
C GLY A 99 -6.48 4.60 -17.62
N GLU A 100 -6.35 4.93 -18.89
CA GLU A 100 -6.75 4.08 -20.01
C GLU A 100 -5.70 2.98 -20.27
N ASP A 101 -5.76 1.87 -19.54
CA ASP A 101 -5.00 0.68 -19.93
C ASP A 101 -5.76 -0.12 -21.00
N SER A 102 -5.61 0.31 -22.24
CA SER A 102 -5.88 -0.54 -23.41
C SER A 102 -4.75 -1.56 -23.55
N ASN A 103 -4.89 -2.73 -22.95
CA ASN A 103 -4.08 -3.89 -23.35
C ASN A 103 -4.93 -5.14 -23.56
N ASN A 104 -5.29 -5.30 -24.83
CA ASN A 104 -5.98 -6.43 -25.41
C ASN A 104 -5.00 -7.62 -25.48
N HIS A 105 -5.05 -8.56 -24.52
CA HIS A 105 -4.34 -9.83 -24.65
C HIS A 105 -5.34 -11.00 -24.67
N PRO A 106 -5.37 -11.81 -25.75
CA PRO A 106 -6.30 -12.92 -25.87
C PRO A 106 -6.01 -14.02 -24.85
N PHE A 107 -7.10 -14.47 -24.24
CA PHE A 107 -7.24 -15.67 -23.43
C PHE A 107 -6.63 -16.88 -24.16
N THR A 108 -5.49 -17.36 -23.68
CA THR A 108 -4.93 -18.66 -24.07
C THR A 108 -4.69 -19.47 -22.81
N GLN A 109 -5.60 -20.41 -22.55
CA GLN A 109 -5.42 -21.44 -21.54
C GLN A 109 -4.17 -22.29 -21.86
N PRO A 110 -3.29 -22.57 -20.90
CA PRO A 110 -2.38 -23.67 -21.01
C PRO A 110 -2.98 -24.92 -20.35
N SER A 111 -3.13 -25.93 -21.21
CA SER A 111 -3.46 -27.31 -20.89
C SER A 111 -2.51 -27.93 -19.86
N SER A 112 -3.03 -28.97 -19.20
CA SER A 112 -2.38 -29.85 -18.23
C SER A 112 -1.00 -30.36 -18.68
N GLY A 113 0.04 -30.02 -17.93
CA GLY A 113 1.38 -30.60 -18.09
C GLY A 113 2.25 -30.39 -16.86
N LYS A 114 2.53 -31.47 -16.12
CA LYS A 114 3.37 -31.48 -14.92
C LYS A 114 4.82 -31.13 -15.30
N VAL A 115 5.32 -29.95 -14.90
CA VAL A 115 6.76 -29.65 -14.94
C VAL A 115 7.22 -29.20 -13.55
N LYS A 116 7.97 -30.08 -12.88
CA LYS A 116 8.63 -29.80 -11.59
C LYS A 116 9.75 -28.77 -11.81
N LYS A 117 9.52 -27.50 -11.50
CA LYS A 117 10.59 -26.49 -11.38
C LYS A 117 10.97 -26.32 -9.91
N LYS A 118 12.15 -26.79 -9.52
CA LYS A 118 12.81 -26.40 -8.26
C LYS A 118 13.01 -24.87 -8.27
N ARG A 119 12.22 -24.12 -7.50
CA ARG A 119 12.48 -22.71 -7.23
C ARG A 119 13.66 -22.62 -6.26
N ARG A 120 14.80 -22.11 -6.71
CA ARG A 120 15.86 -21.60 -5.83
C ARG A 120 15.27 -20.46 -5.00
N SER A 121 15.65 -20.36 -3.72
CA SER A 121 15.19 -19.30 -2.83
C SER A 121 15.56 -17.93 -3.40
N LEU A 122 14.57 -17.07 -3.62
CA LEU A 122 14.77 -15.67 -3.98
C LEU A 122 14.89 -14.86 -2.69
N GLU A 123 16.11 -14.73 -2.17
CA GLU A 123 16.48 -13.73 -1.16
C GLU A 123 16.57 -12.31 -1.75
N TYR A 124 15.65 -11.95 -2.67
CA TYR A 124 15.60 -10.62 -3.30
C TYR A 124 14.25 -9.90 -3.07
N SER A 125 13.31 -10.53 -2.37
CA SER A 125 12.04 -9.87 -2.01
C SER A 125 12.21 -8.68 -1.07
N LYS A 126 13.38 -8.52 -0.43
CA LYS A 126 13.65 -7.43 0.52
C LYS A 126 14.26 -6.17 -0.13
N LEU A 127 14.60 -6.22 -1.42
CA LEU A 127 15.13 -5.08 -2.17
C LEU A 127 14.22 -4.79 -3.38
N VAL A 128 12.98 -4.36 -3.13
CA VAL A 128 12.27 -3.55 -4.13
C VAL A 128 12.66 -2.10 -3.83
N MET A 129 13.83 -1.70 -4.32
CA MET A 129 14.18 -0.28 -4.39
C MET A 129 13.50 0.29 -5.63
N ILE A 130 12.50 1.13 -5.42
CA ILE A 130 11.91 1.94 -6.49
C ILE A 130 12.93 3.06 -6.74
N PHE A 131 13.70 2.96 -7.82
CA PHE A 131 14.59 4.02 -8.24
C PHE A 131 13.76 5.07 -9.01
N GLU A 132 13.71 6.29 -8.49
CA GLU A 132 13.24 7.44 -9.27
C GLU A 132 14.23 7.74 -10.42
N GLU A 133 13.75 8.37 -11.48
CA GLU A 133 14.51 8.66 -12.72
C GLU A 133 15.81 9.45 -12.47
N ASN A 134 15.92 10.14 -11.33
CA ASN A 134 17.09 10.91 -10.90
C ASN A 134 17.92 10.27 -9.77
N ALA A 135 17.82 8.95 -9.56
CA ALA A 135 18.63 8.28 -8.54
C ALA A 135 20.11 8.21 -8.95
N PRO A 136 21.07 8.59 -8.07
CA PRO A 136 22.49 8.47 -8.37
C PRO A 136 22.87 6.99 -8.58
N LEU A 137 23.74 6.73 -9.57
CA LEU A 137 24.24 5.39 -9.85
C LEU A 137 24.98 4.83 -8.61
N PRO A 138 24.81 3.54 -8.28
CA PRO A 138 25.52 2.93 -7.16
C PRO A 138 27.04 2.96 -7.41
N PRO A 139 27.87 3.15 -6.37
CA PRO A 139 29.31 3.18 -6.51
C PRO A 139 29.81 1.84 -7.09
N PRO A 140 30.82 1.85 -7.98
CA PRO A 140 31.35 0.64 -8.58
C PRO A 140 31.86 -0.31 -7.49
N SER A 141 31.49 -1.58 -7.58
CA SER A 141 32.01 -2.60 -6.69
C SER A 141 33.52 -2.69 -6.90
N SER A 142 34.29 -2.42 -5.84
CA SER A 142 35.72 -2.67 -5.85
C SER A 142 35.95 -4.18 -5.82
N GLN A 143 36.31 -4.74 -7.00
CA GLN A 143 36.80 -6.10 -7.31
C GLN A 143 36.09 -7.32 -6.70
#